data_AF-A0AAW0F3X0-F1
#
_entry.id   AF-A0AAW0F3X0-F1
#
_cell.length_a   1.000
_cell.length_b   1.000
_cell.length_c   1.000
_cell.angle_alpha   90.00
_cell.angle_beta   90.00
_cell.angle_gamma   90.00
#
_symmetry.space_group_name_H-M   'P 1'
#
loop_
_entity.id
_entity.type
_entity.pdbx_description
1 polymer ?
#
loop_
_entity_poly.entity_id
_entity_poly.type
_entity_poly.pdbx_seq_one_letter_code
_entity_poly.pdbx_strand_id
1 'polypeptide(L)'
;MRRTLVAWTATPEKFSILGTTHPKPKRNGLGRDNKMRSKPSDNVAWYDKGPVEWLPRPVRLNYDQLDKLRDWMMRETIAGRTEEFNNIRHLHREWSQHPLMPMLGDVEPKFPLNLYKQNHRAKRRFLVRWHKANSPTYWMWMPRGPAIATPLHRSSPSQFPEQWRELARNAASAGNSGSGSGSGSSSTQ
;
A
#
# COMPACT_ATOMS: atom_id res chain seq x y z
N MET A 1 -12.97 -11.98 -63.37
CA MET A 1 -13.03 -10.97 -62.30
C MET A 1 -14.18 -10.01 -62.58
N ARG A 2 -15.33 -10.16 -61.92
CA ARG A 2 -16.47 -9.22 -62.06
C ARG A 2 -16.23 -8.01 -61.17
N ARG A 3 -15.93 -6.86 -61.78
CA ARG A 3 -15.84 -5.56 -61.09
C ARG A 3 -17.27 -5.06 -60.83
N THR A 4 -17.67 -4.99 -59.57
CA THR A 4 -18.86 -4.26 -59.12
C THR A 4 -18.60 -2.76 -59.31
N LEU A 5 -19.16 -2.19 -60.39
CA LEU A 5 -19.21 -0.75 -60.60
C LEU A 5 -20.15 -0.16 -59.55
N VAL A 6 -19.59 0.48 -58.52
CA VAL A 6 -20.36 1.35 -57.62
C VAL A 6 -20.84 2.52 -58.46
N ALA A 7 -22.14 2.58 -58.74
CA ALA A 7 -22.74 3.71 -59.43
C ALA A 7 -22.64 4.95 -58.53
N TRP A 8 -21.84 5.94 -58.95
CA TRP A 8 -21.80 7.26 -58.31
C TRP A 8 -23.03 8.05 -58.77
N THR A 9 -24.18 7.79 -58.17
CA THR A 9 -25.40 8.58 -58.35
C THR A 9 -25.41 9.75 -57.37
N ALA A 10 -25.90 10.92 -57.80
CA ALA A 10 -26.02 12.11 -56.95
C ALA A 10 -26.88 11.81 -55.70
N THR A 11 -26.44 12.24 -54.52
CA THR A 11 -27.25 12.18 -53.30
C THR A 11 -28.50 13.04 -53.47
N PRO A 12 -29.71 12.49 -53.30
CA PRO A 12 -30.95 13.25 -53.46
C PRO A 12 -31.07 14.33 -52.39
N GLU A 13 -31.76 15.43 -52.70
CA GLU A 13 -31.95 16.55 -51.77
C GLU A 13 -32.75 16.16 -50.51
N LYS A 14 -33.65 15.19 -50.63
CA LYS A 14 -34.54 14.73 -49.56
C LYS A 14 -34.72 13.22 -49.63
N PHE A 15 -34.97 12.61 -48.48
CA PHE A 15 -35.33 11.21 -48.39
C PHE A 15 -36.76 11.06 -47.85
N SER A 16 -37.66 10.46 -48.63
CA SER A 16 -39.08 10.31 -48.27
C SER A 16 -39.33 9.31 -47.13
N ILE A 17 -38.43 8.33 -46.96
CA ILE A 17 -38.57 7.24 -45.97
C ILE A 17 -37.44 7.28 -44.93
N LEU A 18 -36.27 7.80 -45.28
CA LEU A 18 -35.15 7.92 -44.34
C LEU A 18 -35.37 9.15 -43.45
N GLY A 19 -35.45 8.94 -42.13
CA GLY A 19 -35.67 10.02 -41.16
C GLY A 19 -37.12 10.25 -40.73
N THR A 20 -38.09 9.54 -41.34
CA THR A 20 -39.49 9.57 -40.91
C THR A 20 -39.77 8.61 -39.74
N THR A 21 -38.92 7.61 -39.52
CA THR A 21 -39.00 6.70 -38.38
C THR A 21 -38.69 7.41 -37.06
N HIS A 22 -39.45 7.12 -36.00
CA HIS A 22 -39.22 7.69 -34.67
C HIS A 22 -37.76 7.43 -34.19
N PRO A 23 -37.01 8.47 -33.80
CA PRO A 23 -35.62 8.31 -33.39
C PRO A 23 -35.51 7.45 -32.13
N LYS A 24 -34.42 6.67 -32.04
CA LYS A 24 -34.16 5.86 -30.85
C LYS A 24 -33.86 6.77 -29.66
N PRO A 25 -34.40 6.48 -28.46
CA PRO A 25 -34.15 7.30 -27.28
C PRO A 25 -32.69 7.19 -26.85
N LYS A 26 -32.14 8.30 -26.34
CA LYS A 26 -30.83 8.32 -25.69
C LYS A 26 -30.93 7.59 -24.35
N ARG A 27 -29.86 6.89 -23.95
CA ARG A 27 -29.78 6.26 -22.63
C ARG A 27 -29.74 7.32 -21.52
N ASN A 28 -30.46 7.08 -20.43
CA ASN A 28 -30.48 7.96 -19.24
C ASN A 28 -29.50 7.49 -18.14
N GLY A 29 -28.92 6.29 -18.28
CA GLY A 29 -28.00 5.73 -17.28
C GLY A 29 -26.99 4.79 -17.88
N LEU A 30 -26.18 4.19 -17.00
CA LEU A 30 -25.04 3.35 -17.33
C LEU A 30 -25.17 1.95 -16.71
N GLY A 31 -24.22 1.07 -17.02
CA GLY A 31 -24.12 -0.26 -16.39
C GLY A 31 -25.31 -1.17 -16.69
N ARG A 32 -25.66 -2.04 -15.73
CA ARG A 32 -26.74 -3.02 -15.90
C ARG A 32 -28.05 -2.32 -16.27
N ASP A 33 -28.69 -2.78 -17.34
CA ASP A 33 -29.95 -2.28 -17.89
C ASP A 33 -29.93 -0.78 -18.25
N ASN A 34 -28.77 -0.14 -18.37
CA ASN A 34 -28.61 1.32 -18.54
C ASN A 34 -29.32 2.16 -17.45
N LYS A 35 -29.44 1.63 -16.23
CA LYS A 35 -30.17 2.28 -15.12
C LYS A 35 -29.29 2.71 -13.94
N MET A 36 -27.98 2.47 -13.98
CA MET A 36 -27.09 2.92 -12.90
C MET A 36 -26.76 4.41 -13.06
N ARG A 37 -26.92 5.15 -11.95
CA ARG A 37 -26.49 6.55 -11.83
C ARG A 37 -24.96 6.61 -11.69
N SER A 38 -24.34 7.62 -12.30
CA SER A 38 -22.95 8.00 -12.02
C SER A 38 -22.87 8.71 -10.66
N LYS A 39 -22.38 8.01 -9.65
CA LYS A 39 -22.17 8.54 -8.28
C LYS A 39 -20.93 7.90 -7.65
N PRO A 40 -20.35 8.50 -6.60
CA PRO A 40 -19.34 7.84 -5.80
C PRO A 40 -19.82 6.45 -5.36
N SER A 41 -18.96 5.46 -5.50
CA SER A 41 -19.25 4.06 -5.22
C SER A 41 -18.35 3.51 -4.12
N ASP A 42 -18.67 2.32 -3.61
CA ASP A 42 -17.85 1.68 -2.58
C ASP A 42 -16.39 1.46 -3.07
N ASN A 43 -16.18 1.31 -4.39
CA ASN A 43 -14.88 1.11 -5.05
C ASN A 43 -14.03 2.39 -5.20
N VAL A 44 -14.51 3.56 -4.76
CA VAL A 44 -13.72 4.79 -4.75
C VAL A 44 -12.58 4.63 -3.74
N ALA A 45 -11.34 4.87 -4.15
CA ALA A 45 -10.21 4.85 -3.23
C ALA A 45 -10.16 6.13 -2.37
N TRP A 46 -9.69 5.98 -1.14
CA TRP A 46 -9.34 7.06 -0.22
C TRP A 46 -7.82 7.21 -0.23
N TYR A 47 -7.34 8.40 -0.59
CA TYR A 47 -5.90 8.72 -0.73
C TYR A 47 -5.36 9.55 0.44
N ASP A 48 -6.23 9.87 1.39
CA ASP A 48 -5.98 10.71 2.57
C ASP A 48 -5.60 9.90 3.83
N LYS A 49 -5.58 8.55 3.75
CA LYS A 49 -5.47 7.66 4.92
C LYS A 49 -4.23 6.77 4.91
N GLY A 50 -3.06 7.41 4.92
CA GLY A 50 -1.76 6.75 4.97
C GLY A 50 -1.11 6.57 3.59
N PRO A 51 0.00 5.82 3.50
CA PRO A 51 0.80 5.72 2.28
C PRO A 51 0.13 4.87 1.18
N VAL A 52 -0.77 3.96 1.56
CA VAL A 52 -1.50 3.09 0.63
C VAL A 52 -2.93 3.58 0.51
N GLU A 53 -3.39 3.74 -0.72
CA GLU A 53 -4.79 4.03 -1.02
C GLU A 53 -5.74 2.97 -0.45
N TRP A 54 -6.91 3.37 0.04
CA TRP A 54 -7.81 2.46 0.74
C TRP A 54 -9.21 2.38 0.11
N LEU A 55 -9.74 1.20 -0.23
CA LEU A 55 -9.08 -0.12 -0.21
C LEU A 55 -7.98 -0.22 -1.28
N PRO A 56 -6.92 -1.02 -1.06
CA PRO A 56 -5.82 -1.12 -2.00
C PRO A 56 -6.31 -1.68 -3.33
N ARG A 57 -5.85 -1.10 -4.44
CA ARG A 57 -6.10 -1.68 -5.76
C ARG A 57 -5.29 -2.97 -5.94
N PRO A 58 -5.68 -3.84 -6.89
CA PRO A 58 -4.90 -5.01 -7.24
C PRO A 58 -3.49 -4.61 -7.70
N VAL A 59 -2.47 -5.08 -7.01
CA VAL A 59 -1.05 -4.93 -7.36
C VAL A 59 -0.46 -6.31 -7.64
N ARG A 60 0.41 -6.43 -8.65
CA ARG A 60 1.11 -7.67 -8.99
C ARG A 60 2.61 -7.40 -9.01
N LEU A 61 3.35 -8.15 -8.21
CA LEU A 61 4.80 -8.15 -8.19
C LEU A 61 5.30 -9.30 -9.07
N ASN A 62 6.10 -8.98 -10.09
CA ASN A 62 6.60 -9.94 -11.08
C ASN A 62 8.12 -10.14 -10.95
N TYR A 63 8.65 -11.24 -11.51
CA TYR A 63 10.10 -11.50 -11.53
C TYR A 63 10.91 -10.39 -12.21
N ASP A 64 10.43 -9.82 -13.32
CA ASP A 64 11.08 -8.67 -13.98
C ASP A 64 11.26 -7.47 -13.03
N GLN A 65 10.31 -7.26 -12.10
CA GLN A 65 10.43 -6.19 -11.10
C GLN A 65 11.42 -6.56 -9.99
N LEU A 66 11.58 -7.84 -9.68
CA LEU A 66 12.60 -8.32 -8.72
C LEU A 66 14.01 -8.16 -9.29
N ASP A 67 14.21 -8.45 -10.58
CA ASP A 67 15.49 -8.27 -11.25
C ASP A 67 15.87 -6.78 -11.29
N LYS A 68 14.91 -5.91 -11.67
CA LYS A 68 15.10 -4.45 -11.61
C LYS A 68 15.41 -3.95 -10.20
N LEU A 69 14.73 -4.49 -9.18
CA LEU A 69 14.98 -4.15 -7.79
C LEU A 69 16.38 -4.57 -7.36
N ARG A 70 16.82 -5.77 -7.75
CA ARG A 70 18.18 -6.27 -7.47
C ARG A 70 19.25 -5.39 -8.11
N ASP A 71 19.10 -5.05 -9.38
CA ASP A 71 20.02 -4.18 -10.10
C ASP A 71 20.08 -2.77 -9.51
N TRP A 72 18.92 -2.25 -9.08
CA TRP A 72 18.84 -0.99 -8.36
C TRP A 72 19.59 -1.06 -7.03
N MET A 73 19.34 -2.09 -6.22
CA MET A 73 20.01 -2.28 -4.93
C MET A 73 21.54 -2.38 -5.09
N MET A 74 22.02 -3.15 -6.08
CA MET A 74 23.45 -3.26 -6.37
C MET A 74 24.07 -1.91 -6.72
N ARG A 75 23.41 -1.15 -7.60
CA ARG A 75 23.87 0.18 -8.03
C ARG A 75 23.96 1.17 -6.86
N GLU A 76 22.92 1.24 -6.03
CA GLU A 76 22.92 2.14 -4.86
C GLU A 76 24.00 1.74 -3.84
N THR A 77 24.21 0.44 -3.66
CA THR A 77 25.27 -0.09 -2.78
C THR A 77 26.66 0.33 -3.26
N ILE A 78 26.95 0.18 -4.55
CA ILE A 78 28.25 0.57 -5.14
C ILE A 78 28.45 2.09 -5.09
N ALA A 79 27.38 2.86 -5.31
CA ALA A 79 27.40 4.32 -5.25
C ALA A 79 27.47 4.86 -3.81
N GLY A 80 27.38 4.01 -2.79
CA GLY A 80 27.41 4.40 -1.37
C GLY A 80 26.19 5.20 -0.91
N ARG A 81 25.06 5.14 -1.64
CA ARG A 81 23.83 5.85 -1.26
C ARG A 81 23.03 4.99 -0.29
N THR A 82 22.76 5.53 0.89
CA THR A 82 22.14 4.79 2.01
C THR A 82 20.80 5.35 2.46
N GLU A 83 20.37 6.48 1.91
CA GLU A 83 19.14 7.18 2.33
C GLU A 83 17.88 6.36 2.04
N GLU A 84 17.76 5.79 0.84
CA GLU A 84 16.62 4.97 0.44
C GLU A 84 16.53 3.67 1.23
N PHE A 85 17.68 3.04 1.51
CA PHE A 85 17.73 1.88 2.39
C PHE A 85 17.23 2.23 3.80
N ASN A 86 17.61 3.38 4.33
CA ASN A 86 17.13 3.87 5.62
C ASN A 86 15.63 4.17 5.61
N ASN A 87 15.10 4.75 4.53
CA ASN A 87 13.66 4.97 4.35
C ASN A 87 12.88 3.65 4.32
N ILE A 88 13.37 2.64 3.58
CA ILE A 88 12.75 1.30 3.52
C ILE A 88 12.79 0.65 4.90
N ARG A 89 13.92 0.72 5.61
CA ARG A 89 14.06 0.18 6.97
C ARG A 89 13.15 0.89 7.96
N HIS A 90 12.97 2.21 7.85
CA HIS A 90 12.06 2.98 8.67
C HIS A 90 10.61 2.55 8.46
N LEU A 91 10.16 2.47 7.20
CA LEU A 91 8.83 1.98 6.84
C LEU A 91 8.61 0.54 7.34
N HIS A 92 9.59 -0.34 7.15
CA HIS A 92 9.52 -1.71 7.65
C HIS A 92 9.37 -1.71 9.17
N ARG A 93 10.24 -1.02 9.91
CA ARG A 93 10.20 -0.95 11.37
C ARG A 93 8.86 -0.46 11.89
N GLU A 94 8.28 0.57 11.28
CA GLU A 94 6.99 1.11 11.70
C GLU A 94 5.87 0.10 11.49
N TRP A 95 5.79 -0.51 10.31
CA TRP A 95 4.63 -1.33 9.90
C TRP A 95 4.79 -2.84 10.12
N SER A 96 5.93 -3.31 10.65
CA SER A 96 6.21 -4.74 10.90
C SER A 96 6.10 -5.17 12.36
N GLN A 97 5.62 -4.30 13.25
CA GLN A 97 5.49 -4.66 14.67
C GLN A 97 4.51 -5.82 14.88
N HIS A 98 4.79 -6.65 15.90
CA HIS A 98 3.90 -7.75 16.23
C HIS A 98 2.56 -7.21 16.75
N PRO A 99 1.41 -7.65 16.21
CA PRO A 99 0.11 -7.18 16.66
C PRO A 99 -0.18 -7.65 18.09
N LEU A 100 -0.91 -6.83 18.83
CA LEU A 100 -1.37 -7.13 20.18
C LEU A 100 -2.48 -8.19 20.12
N MET A 101 -2.52 -9.06 21.13
CA MET A 101 -3.59 -10.04 21.28
C MET A 101 -4.92 -9.32 21.57
N PRO A 102 -6.00 -9.60 20.82
CA PRO A 102 -7.31 -9.01 21.07
C PRO A 102 -7.89 -9.51 22.41
N MET A 103 -8.75 -8.70 23.02
CA MET A 103 -9.47 -9.12 24.23
C MET A 103 -10.54 -10.15 23.90
N LEU A 104 -10.93 -10.97 24.88
CA LEU A 104 -11.99 -11.94 24.70
C LEU A 104 -13.31 -11.20 24.40
N GLY A 105 -13.93 -11.54 23.27
CA GLY A 105 -15.16 -10.90 22.79
C GLY A 105 -14.93 -9.86 21.68
N ASP A 106 -13.69 -9.42 21.46
CA ASP A 106 -13.35 -8.53 20.35
C ASP A 106 -13.29 -9.33 19.04
N VAL A 107 -14.37 -9.28 18.26
CA VAL A 107 -14.50 -9.99 16.99
C VAL A 107 -15.08 -9.06 15.92
N GLU A 108 -14.62 -9.22 14.68
CA GLU A 108 -15.18 -8.50 13.55
C GLU A 108 -16.69 -8.79 13.40
N PRO A 109 -17.54 -7.77 13.24
CA PRO A 109 -18.98 -7.95 13.15
C PRO A 109 -19.36 -8.69 11.87
N LYS A 110 -20.19 -9.73 12.01
CA LYS A 110 -20.78 -10.45 10.87
C LYS A 110 -22.01 -9.72 10.34
N PHE A 111 -22.31 -9.93 9.06
CA PHE A 111 -23.55 -9.41 8.47
C PHE A 111 -24.77 -10.11 9.09
N PRO A 112 -25.75 -9.38 9.66
CA PRO A 112 -26.88 -10.01 10.34
C PRO A 112 -27.73 -10.88 9.40
N LEU A 113 -28.17 -12.03 9.92
CA LEU A 113 -29.04 -12.95 9.20
C LEU A 113 -30.47 -12.39 9.11
N ASN A 114 -31.29 -12.97 8.23
CA ASN A 114 -32.71 -12.64 8.05
C ASN A 114 -33.05 -11.19 7.67
N LEU A 115 -32.05 -10.34 7.39
CA LEU A 115 -32.27 -8.99 6.83
C LEU A 115 -32.51 -9.02 5.31
N TYR A 116 -31.78 -9.86 4.59
CA TYR A 116 -31.88 -10.02 3.15
C TYR A 116 -31.71 -11.50 2.77
N LYS A 117 -32.20 -11.87 1.57
CA LYS A 117 -31.88 -13.17 0.96
C LYS A 117 -30.36 -13.32 0.81
N GLN A 118 -29.85 -14.55 0.93
CA GLN A 118 -28.42 -14.87 0.91
C GLN A 118 -27.68 -14.33 -0.34
N ASN A 119 -28.34 -14.31 -1.49
CA ASN A 119 -27.77 -13.84 -2.77
C ASN A 119 -27.82 -12.30 -2.95
N HIS A 120 -28.26 -11.56 -1.95
CA HIS A 120 -28.41 -10.11 -2.05
C HIS A 120 -27.07 -9.37 -1.92
N ARG A 121 -26.91 -8.26 -2.65
CA ARG A 121 -25.67 -7.44 -2.64
C ARG A 121 -25.32 -6.82 -1.29
N ALA A 122 -26.28 -6.72 -0.37
CA ALA A 122 -26.09 -6.08 0.94
C ALA A 122 -24.95 -6.70 1.74
N LYS A 123 -24.79 -8.03 1.69
CA LYS A 123 -23.73 -8.75 2.41
C LYS A 123 -22.33 -8.27 2.01
N ARG A 124 -22.05 -8.17 0.70
CA ARG A 124 -20.76 -7.67 0.19
C ARG A 124 -20.58 -6.17 0.46
N ARG A 125 -21.64 -5.37 0.34
CA ARG A 125 -21.58 -3.92 0.62
C ARG A 125 -21.24 -3.65 2.09
N PHE A 126 -21.82 -4.41 3.01
CA PHE A 126 -21.50 -4.33 4.43
C PHE A 126 -20.01 -4.58 4.66
N LEU A 127 -19.48 -5.70 4.15
CA LEU A 127 -18.07 -6.06 4.31
C LEU A 127 -17.13 -4.96 3.80
N VAL A 128 -17.35 -4.50 2.56
CA VAL A 128 -16.52 -3.45 1.95
C VAL A 128 -16.57 -2.16 2.77
N ARG A 129 -17.76 -1.74 3.22
CA ARG A 129 -17.92 -0.50 4.00
C ARG A 129 -17.29 -0.59 5.38
N TRP A 130 -17.35 -1.76 6.01
CA TRP A 130 -16.71 -2.01 7.30
C TRP A 130 -15.18 -1.90 7.17
N HIS A 131 -14.55 -2.65 6.25
CA HIS A 131 -13.10 -2.55 6.06
C HIS A 131 -12.66 -1.18 5.56
N LYS A 132 -13.47 -0.50 4.73
CA LYS A 132 -13.15 0.85 4.26
C LYS A 132 -13.10 1.87 5.39
N ALA A 133 -13.98 1.76 6.38
CA ALA A 133 -13.95 2.59 7.58
C ALA A 133 -12.71 2.32 8.45
N ASN A 134 -12.30 1.06 8.55
CA ASN A 134 -11.15 0.62 9.34
C ASN A 134 -9.86 0.56 8.50
N SER A 135 -9.38 1.73 8.04
CA SER A 135 -8.09 1.83 7.34
C SER A 135 -6.91 1.52 8.28
N PRO A 136 -5.72 1.16 7.74
CA PRO A 136 -4.57 0.79 8.54
C PRO A 136 -4.16 1.83 9.58
N THR A 137 -4.34 3.12 9.31
CA THR A 137 -4.14 4.21 10.28
C THR A 137 -4.92 4.02 11.59
N TYR A 138 -6.10 3.38 11.56
CA TYR A 138 -6.95 3.18 12.73
C TYR A 138 -6.81 1.80 13.40
N TRP A 139 -5.92 0.93 12.92
CA TRP A 139 -5.68 -0.37 13.54
C TRP A 139 -4.91 -0.23 14.86
N MET A 140 -5.65 -0.06 15.96
CA MET A 140 -5.08 0.10 17.30
C MET A 140 -4.39 -1.17 17.82
N TRP A 141 -4.78 -2.33 17.31
CA TRP A 141 -4.16 -3.61 17.65
C TRP A 141 -2.73 -3.74 17.09
N MET A 142 -2.30 -2.88 16.16
CA MET A 142 -0.92 -2.87 15.67
C MET A 142 -0.17 -1.66 16.26
N PRO A 143 0.75 -1.87 17.21
CA PRO A 143 1.42 -0.78 17.90
C PRO A 143 2.33 -0.05 16.92
N ARG A 144 2.04 1.24 16.68
CA ARG A 144 2.85 2.15 15.84
C ARG A 144 3.08 3.50 16.49
N GLY A 145 4.21 4.12 16.16
CA GLY A 145 4.57 5.47 16.61
C GLY A 145 5.85 5.50 17.45
N PRO A 146 6.34 6.71 17.77
CA PRO A 146 7.64 6.91 18.41
C PRO A 146 7.71 6.39 19.86
N ALA A 147 6.57 6.19 20.52
CA ALA A 147 6.51 5.73 21.90
C ALA A 147 6.68 4.21 22.07
N ILE A 148 6.70 3.44 20.98
CA ILE A 148 6.75 1.98 21.05
C ILE A 148 8.19 1.49 21.02
N ALA A 149 8.53 0.66 22.01
CA ALA A 149 9.77 -0.07 22.01
C ALA A 149 9.78 -1.12 20.89
N THR A 150 10.79 -1.08 20.03
CA THR A 150 10.97 -2.03 18.92
C THR A 150 12.20 -2.91 19.16
N PRO A 151 12.15 -3.91 20.06
CA PRO A 151 13.34 -4.64 20.53
C PRO A 151 14.04 -5.45 19.44
N LEU A 152 13.31 -5.87 18.41
CA LEU A 152 13.85 -6.67 17.31
C LEU A 152 14.48 -5.82 16.18
N HIS A 153 14.33 -4.49 16.22
CA HIS A 153 14.78 -3.60 15.16
C HIS A 153 15.85 -2.63 15.65
N ARG A 154 16.74 -2.24 14.74
CA ARG A 154 17.71 -1.16 14.98
C ARG A 154 16.99 0.19 15.03
N SER A 155 17.37 1.06 15.97
CA SER A 155 16.67 2.31 16.27
C SER A 155 17.18 3.51 15.46
N SER A 156 18.45 3.54 15.08
CA SER A 156 19.06 4.65 14.33
C SER A 156 19.87 4.15 13.13
N PRO A 157 20.06 5.00 12.10
CA PRO A 157 20.99 4.74 10.99
C PRO A 157 22.38 4.29 11.46
N SER A 158 22.81 4.78 12.64
CA SER A 158 24.13 4.47 13.21
C SER A 158 24.36 3.08 13.74
N GLN A 159 23.29 2.30 13.87
CA GLN A 159 23.42 0.91 14.25
C GLN A 159 23.60 -0.01 13.04
N PHE A 160 23.44 0.47 11.81
CA PHE A 160 23.52 -0.34 10.59
C PHE A 160 24.98 -0.57 10.15
N PRO A 161 25.26 -1.68 9.44
CA PRO A 161 26.64 -2.14 9.20
C PRO A 161 27.47 -1.16 8.37
N GLU A 162 26.85 -0.33 7.52
CA GLU A 162 27.57 0.71 6.77
C GLU A 162 28.32 1.72 7.68
N GLN A 163 27.90 1.90 8.94
CA GLN A 163 28.57 2.78 9.92
C GLN A 163 29.64 2.06 10.77
N TRP A 164 30.09 0.88 10.34
CA TRP A 164 31.07 0.05 11.07
C TRP A 164 32.36 0.79 11.46
N ARG A 165 32.83 1.75 10.65
CA ARG A 165 34.05 2.54 10.94
C ARG A 165 33.86 3.46 12.15
N GLU A 166 32.68 4.03 12.32
CA GLU A 166 32.33 4.86 13.48
C GLU A 166 32.18 4.01 14.73
N LEU A 167 31.50 2.86 14.59
CA LEU A 167 31.39 1.88 15.68
C LEU A 167 32.75 1.40 16.17
N ALA A 168 33.68 1.11 15.26
CA ALA A 168 35.05 0.71 15.60
C ALA A 168 35.83 1.82 16.33
N ARG A 169 35.70 3.08 15.90
CA ARG A 169 36.34 4.24 16.57
C ARG A 169 35.81 4.42 18.00
N ASN A 170 34.48 4.39 18.17
CA ASN A 170 33.86 4.55 19.47
C ASN A 170 34.21 3.40 20.43
N ALA A 171 34.30 2.16 19.92
CA ALA A 171 34.73 1.01 20.71
C ALA A 171 36.19 1.15 21.19
N ALA A 172 37.09 1.64 20.33
CA ALA A 172 38.48 1.91 20.71
C ALA A 172 38.60 3.02 21.77
N SER A 173 37.78 4.08 21.67
CA SER A 173 37.74 5.15 22.66
C SER A 173 37.16 4.72 24.01
N ALA A 174 36.16 3.82 24.03
CA ALA A 174 35.58 3.29 25.26
C ALA A 174 36.48 2.28 25.99
N GLY A 175 37.35 1.57 25.26
CA GLY A 175 38.33 0.63 25.86
C GLY A 175 39.50 1.31 26.58
N ASN A 176 39.78 2.59 26.28
CA ASN A 176 40.94 3.30 26.81
C ASN A 176 40.69 4.04 28.13
N SER A 177 39.45 4.09 28.61
CA SER A 177 39.04 4.71 29.89
C SER A 177 38.89 3.72 31.05
N GLY A 178 39.23 2.43 30.85
CA GLY A 178 39.11 1.36 31.85
C GLY A 178 40.40 0.85 32.48
N SER A 179 41.57 1.41 32.15
CA SER A 179 42.87 0.93 32.65
C SER A 179 43.67 2.07 33.30
N GLY A 180 43.31 2.42 34.53
CA GLY A 180 43.95 3.53 35.23
C GLY A 180 43.68 3.61 36.72
N SER A 181 43.67 2.49 37.47
CA SER A 181 43.70 2.55 38.93
C SER A 181 44.41 1.33 39.53
N GLY A 182 45.58 1.53 40.16
CA GLY A 182 45.98 0.70 41.30
C GLY A 182 47.30 -0.09 41.20
N SER A 183 48.42 0.53 40.85
CA SER A 183 49.75 0.02 41.26
C SER A 183 50.07 0.57 42.66
N GLY A 184 49.55 -0.08 43.70
CA GLY A 184 49.93 0.16 45.09
C GLY A 184 51.26 -0.53 45.40
N SER A 185 52.32 0.28 45.50
CA SER A 185 53.67 -0.15 45.89
C SER A 185 53.69 -0.63 47.35
N SER A 186 54.21 -1.83 47.53
CA SER A 186 54.66 -2.41 48.79
C SER A 186 55.82 -1.61 49.40
N SER A 187 55.75 -1.27 50.69
CA SER A 187 56.92 -0.93 51.49
C SER A 187 56.79 -1.51 52.89
N THR A 188 57.62 -2.52 53.13
CA THR A 188 57.94 -3.17 54.40
C THR A 188 58.77 -2.22 55.28
N GLN A 189 58.35 -2.00 56.51
CA GLN A 189 59.11 -2.15 57.77
C GLN A 189 58.26 -1.73 58.96
#